data_AF-A0A920R340-F1
#
_entry.id   AF-A0A920R340-F1
#
_cell.length_a   1.000
_cell.length_b   1.000
_cell.length_c   1.000
_cell.angle_alpha   90.00
_cell.angle_beta   90.00
_cell.angle_gamma   90.00
#
_symmetry.space_group_name_H-M   'P 1'
#
loop_
_entity.id
_entity.type
_entity.pdbx_description
1 polymer ?
#
loop_
_entity_poly.entity_id
_entity_poly.type
_entity_poly.pdbx_seq_one_letter_code
_entity_poly.pdbx_strand_id
1 'polypeptide(L)'
;MIKQAVKLLSQSKRPIVFAGGGVWWSQAYDELRTLVERTGIPFYTSPMSRGLLPDDHEMSFPAARSGAFRRADVVLVVGTRFNWMMTFGKRIAEESKVIQIDIHGAELGHNRSVDVGIEGDAKIVLQQMIDQVESTGFESKAETEWIESLREADAARRERVAPLENSTQRPIHPLRLCKDLRDVMDRDAILTVDGNEILHFGRQSMPTYVPGHRLNSGPSGCMGVGFPTPLVPRWLNLINKWYRSMETVRWV
;
A
#
# COMPACT_ATOMS: atom_id res chain seq x y z
N MET A 1 -14.54 5.83 19.43
CA MET A 1 -14.22 5.13 18.16
C MET A 1 -12.81 4.54 18.18
N ILE A 2 -11.74 5.31 18.45
CA ILE A 2 -10.35 4.79 18.51
C ILE A 2 -10.18 3.57 19.42
N LYS A 3 -10.64 3.64 20.68
CA LYS A 3 -10.62 2.51 21.63
C LYS A 3 -11.27 1.25 21.09
N GLN A 4 -12.40 1.41 20.38
CA GLN A 4 -13.15 0.30 19.79
C GLN A 4 -12.39 -0.29 18.59
N ALA A 5 -11.82 0.54 17.72
CA ALA A 5 -10.99 0.11 16.60
C ALA A 5 -9.78 -0.70 17.07
N VAL A 6 -9.01 -0.18 18.03
CA VAL A 6 -7.83 -0.89 18.58
C VAL A 6 -8.25 -2.18 19.29
N LYS A 7 -9.37 -2.18 20.03
CA LYS A 7 -9.91 -3.41 20.63
C LYS A 7 -10.25 -4.48 19.60
N LEU A 8 -10.89 -4.11 18.48
CA LEU A 8 -11.20 -5.04 17.39
C LEU A 8 -9.94 -5.63 16.77
N LEU A 9 -8.91 -4.80 16.52
CA LEU A 9 -7.63 -5.26 16.00
C LEU A 9 -6.89 -6.19 16.98
N SER A 10 -6.96 -5.89 18.28
CA SER A 10 -6.32 -6.70 19.32
C SER A 10 -6.95 -8.10 19.43
N GLN A 11 -8.28 -8.18 19.32
CA GLN A 11 -9.03 -9.44 19.37
C GLN A 11 -9.00 -10.24 18.06
N SER A 12 -8.49 -9.66 16.98
CA SER A 12 -8.42 -10.27 15.66
C SER A 12 -7.33 -11.35 15.60
N LYS A 13 -7.65 -12.44 14.90
CA LYS A 13 -6.71 -13.52 14.59
C LYS A 13 -6.03 -13.33 13.23
N ARG A 14 -6.69 -12.65 12.30
CA ARG A 14 -6.19 -12.44 10.93
C ARG A 14 -6.39 -10.98 10.50
N PRO A 15 -5.82 -10.00 11.22
CA PRO A 15 -5.98 -8.60 10.87
C PRO A 15 -5.16 -8.27 9.62
N ILE A 16 -5.62 -7.29 8.85
CA ILE A 16 -4.83 -6.64 7.80
C ILE A 16 -5.05 -5.13 7.82
N VAL A 17 -4.05 -4.35 7.41
CA VAL A 17 -4.18 -2.92 7.10
C VAL A 17 -4.29 -2.74 5.58
N PHE A 18 -5.23 -1.91 5.13
CA PHE A 18 -5.36 -1.47 3.75
C PHE A 18 -5.29 0.05 3.65
N ALA A 19 -4.15 0.58 3.23
CA ALA A 19 -3.89 2.01 3.12
C ALA A 19 -4.01 2.50 1.67
N GLY A 20 -4.54 3.70 1.45
CA GLY A 20 -4.55 4.32 0.13
C GLY A 20 -4.09 5.77 0.11
N GLY A 21 -4.55 6.50 -0.90
CA GLY A 21 -4.00 7.80 -1.25
C GLY A 21 -4.16 8.84 -0.15
N GLY A 22 -5.20 8.73 0.69
CA GLY A 22 -5.40 9.63 1.82
C GLY A 22 -4.23 9.61 2.81
N VAL A 23 -3.56 8.47 3.00
CA VAL A 23 -2.34 8.40 3.82
C VAL A 23 -1.19 9.19 3.18
N TRP A 24 -1.05 9.11 1.85
CA TRP A 24 -0.03 9.88 1.14
C TRP A 24 -0.31 11.38 1.21
N TRP A 25 -1.56 11.80 0.93
CA TRP A 25 -1.96 13.22 0.95
C TRP A 25 -1.87 13.84 2.35
N SER A 26 -2.13 13.05 3.38
CA SER A 26 -2.01 13.44 4.79
C SER A 26 -0.55 13.42 5.30
N GLN A 27 0.41 12.92 4.49
CA GLN A 27 1.80 12.66 4.91
C GLN A 27 1.86 11.82 6.18
N ALA A 28 1.05 10.76 6.22
CA ALA A 28 0.84 9.88 7.36
C ALA A 28 1.59 8.53 7.24
N TYR A 29 2.62 8.47 6.38
CA TYR A 29 3.36 7.23 6.10
C TYR A 29 4.24 6.78 7.28
N ASP A 30 4.71 7.72 8.11
CA ASP A 30 5.49 7.42 9.32
C ASP A 30 4.60 6.88 10.43
N GLU A 31 3.40 7.43 10.61
CA GLU A 31 2.41 6.92 11.55
C GLU A 31 1.89 5.55 11.09
N LEU A 32 1.63 5.37 9.79
CA LEU A 32 1.26 4.05 9.25
C LEU A 32 2.35 3.01 9.52
N ARG A 33 3.63 3.38 9.32
CA ARG A 33 4.77 2.51 9.63
C ARG A 33 4.82 2.16 11.11
N THR A 34 4.76 3.17 11.98
CA THR A 34 4.81 2.99 13.43
C THR A 34 3.67 2.07 13.90
N LEU A 35 2.46 2.26 13.38
CA LEU A 35 1.33 1.38 13.72
C LEU A 35 1.59 -0.07 13.27
N VAL A 36 2.09 -0.28 12.05
CA VAL A 36 2.41 -1.62 11.53
C VAL A 36 3.51 -2.29 12.35
N GLU A 37 4.58 -1.57 12.68
CA GLU A 37 5.71 -2.08 13.46
C GLU A 37 5.30 -2.41 14.90
N ARG A 38 4.47 -1.56 15.54
CA ARG A 38 3.96 -1.78 16.90
C ARG A 38 2.99 -2.96 16.98
N THR A 39 2.12 -3.10 15.99
CA THR A 39 1.04 -4.10 16.02
C THR A 39 1.41 -5.41 15.34
N GLY A 40 2.45 -5.45 14.49
CA GLY A 40 2.80 -6.61 13.68
C GLY A 40 1.72 -7.00 12.66
N ILE A 41 0.82 -6.08 12.30
CA ILE A 41 -0.28 -6.36 11.37
C ILE A 41 0.22 -6.18 9.93
N PRO A 42 -0.05 -7.15 9.01
CA PRO A 42 0.38 -7.06 7.63
C PRO A 42 -0.37 -5.93 6.91
N PHE A 43 0.33 -5.21 6.03
CA PHE A 43 -0.23 -4.08 5.30
C PHE A 43 -0.32 -4.33 3.81
N TYR A 44 -1.29 -3.68 3.19
CA TYR A 44 -1.53 -3.65 1.77
C TYR A 44 -1.89 -2.24 1.35
N THR A 45 -1.47 -1.84 0.16
CA THR A 45 -1.71 -0.47 -0.33
C THR A 45 -2.62 -0.46 -1.55
N SER A 46 -3.31 0.65 -1.82
CA SER A 46 -3.99 0.82 -3.11
C SER A 46 -2.94 0.89 -4.25
N PRO A 47 -3.28 0.56 -5.51
CA PRO A 47 -2.28 0.45 -6.57
C PRO A 47 -1.42 1.70 -6.81
N MET A 48 -1.93 2.91 -6.53
CA MET A 48 -1.15 4.16 -6.60
C MET A 48 -0.39 4.49 -5.32
N SER A 49 -0.76 3.87 -4.19
CA SER A 49 -0.15 4.14 -2.88
C SER A 49 0.91 3.10 -2.51
N ARG A 50 1.30 2.25 -3.47
CA ARG A 50 2.38 1.29 -3.29
C ARG A 50 3.68 2.04 -3.08
N GLY A 51 4.46 1.63 -2.07
CA GLY A 51 5.61 2.39 -1.57
C GLY A 51 5.31 3.31 -0.38
N LEU A 52 4.05 3.45 0.08
CA LEU A 52 3.77 4.13 1.36
C LEU A 52 4.63 3.57 2.50
N LEU A 53 4.70 2.25 2.57
CA LEU A 53 5.75 1.52 3.26
C LEU A 53 6.55 0.75 2.20
N PRO A 54 7.85 0.49 2.44
CA PRO A 54 8.67 -0.27 1.50
C PRO A 54 8.12 -1.68 1.25
N ASP A 55 8.12 -2.12 0.00
CA ASP A 55 7.62 -3.46 -0.34
C ASP A 55 8.45 -4.62 0.23
N ASP A 56 9.67 -4.35 0.68
CA ASP A 56 10.57 -5.28 1.37
C ASP A 56 10.45 -5.21 2.91
N HIS A 57 9.50 -4.45 3.44
CA HIS A 57 9.16 -4.44 4.85
C HIS A 57 8.73 -5.83 5.33
N GLU A 58 9.06 -6.22 6.56
CA GLU A 58 8.82 -7.58 7.08
C GLU A 58 7.34 -7.99 7.03
N MET A 59 6.44 -7.04 7.27
CA MET A 59 4.98 -7.19 7.20
C MET A 59 4.37 -6.98 5.79
N SER A 60 5.18 -7.03 4.73
CA SER A 60 4.77 -6.88 3.33
C SER A 60 4.70 -8.23 2.62
N PHE A 61 3.49 -8.64 2.23
CA PHE A 61 3.23 -9.92 1.54
C PHE A 61 2.44 -9.71 0.23
N PRO A 62 2.97 -8.95 -0.75
CA PRO A 62 2.23 -8.46 -1.90
C PRO A 62 1.63 -9.57 -2.78
N ALA A 63 2.30 -10.71 -2.89
CA ALA A 63 1.83 -11.85 -3.67
C ALA A 63 0.73 -12.65 -2.94
N ALA A 64 0.66 -12.55 -1.61
CA ALA A 64 -0.40 -13.13 -0.79
C ALA A 64 -1.68 -12.25 -0.69
N ARG A 65 -1.65 -11.00 -1.19
CA ARG A 65 -2.74 -10.01 -1.08
C ARG A 65 -4.13 -10.59 -1.31
N SER A 66 -4.34 -11.29 -2.43
CA SER A 66 -5.66 -11.81 -2.80
C SER A 66 -6.21 -12.80 -1.75
N GLY A 67 -5.33 -13.63 -1.17
CA GLY A 67 -5.67 -14.54 -0.09
C GLY A 67 -5.88 -13.81 1.24
N ALA A 68 -5.06 -12.80 1.54
CA ALA A 68 -5.17 -11.99 2.74
C ALA A 68 -6.55 -11.32 2.87
N PHE A 69 -6.99 -10.62 1.82
CA PHE A 69 -8.30 -9.96 1.80
C PHE A 69 -9.49 -10.94 1.96
N ARG A 70 -9.39 -12.15 1.39
CA ARG A 70 -10.44 -13.17 1.48
C ARG A 70 -10.47 -13.92 2.81
N ARG A 71 -9.41 -13.86 3.62
CA ARG A 71 -9.33 -14.60 4.89
C ARG A 71 -9.28 -13.70 6.12
N ALA A 72 -9.02 -12.40 5.95
CA ALA A 72 -8.97 -11.46 7.05
C ALA A 72 -10.27 -11.46 7.84
N ASP A 73 -10.20 -11.42 9.16
CA ASP A 73 -11.37 -11.28 10.04
C ASP A 73 -11.58 -9.82 10.47
N VAL A 74 -10.54 -8.98 10.44
CA VAL A 74 -10.62 -7.53 10.62
C VAL A 74 -9.78 -6.82 9.57
N VAL A 75 -10.34 -5.81 8.92
CA VAL A 75 -9.63 -4.95 7.96
C VAL A 75 -9.66 -3.51 8.42
N LEU A 76 -8.48 -2.93 8.68
CA LEU A 76 -8.31 -1.50 8.89
C LEU A 76 -8.09 -0.80 7.55
N VAL A 77 -9.06 -0.04 7.09
CA VAL A 77 -9.02 0.71 5.83
C VAL A 77 -8.70 2.17 6.13
N VAL A 78 -7.62 2.69 5.55
CA VAL A 78 -7.11 4.04 5.87
C VAL A 78 -6.96 4.87 4.59
N GLY A 79 -7.73 5.96 4.51
CA GLY A 79 -7.60 6.96 3.44
C GLY A 79 -7.85 6.38 2.05
N THR A 80 -8.81 5.46 1.92
CA THR A 80 -9.17 4.86 0.64
C THR A 80 -10.64 4.50 0.56
N ARG A 81 -11.22 4.82 -0.60
CA ARG A 81 -12.61 4.49 -0.93
C ARG A 81 -12.73 3.04 -1.40
N PHE A 82 -13.85 2.41 -1.08
CA PHE A 82 -14.25 1.14 -1.70
C PHE A 82 -14.79 1.37 -3.11
N ASN A 83 -13.91 1.74 -4.04
CA ASN A 83 -14.28 1.91 -5.45
C ASN A 83 -14.21 0.59 -6.23
N TRP A 84 -14.40 0.68 -7.55
CA TRP A 84 -14.37 -0.45 -8.47
C TRP A 84 -13.07 -1.29 -8.40
N MET A 85 -11.92 -0.69 -8.07
CA MET A 85 -10.67 -1.44 -7.92
C MET A 85 -10.71 -2.42 -6.75
N MET A 86 -11.51 -2.10 -5.72
CA MET A 86 -11.79 -2.96 -4.58
C MET A 86 -13.08 -3.76 -4.74
N THR A 87 -13.64 -3.79 -5.96
CA THR A 87 -14.94 -4.40 -6.27
C THR A 87 -16.02 -3.91 -5.29
N PHE A 88 -16.00 -2.60 -4.98
CA PHE A 88 -16.92 -1.97 -4.03
C PHE A 88 -16.95 -2.64 -2.65
N GLY A 89 -15.78 -3.10 -2.17
CA GLY A 89 -15.64 -3.75 -0.86
C GLY A 89 -15.86 -5.27 -0.88
N LYS A 90 -16.31 -5.86 -2.00
CA LYS A 90 -16.56 -7.31 -2.14
C LYS A 90 -15.29 -8.17 -2.18
N ARG A 91 -14.10 -7.56 -2.29
CA ARG A 91 -12.83 -8.29 -2.20
C ARG A 91 -12.49 -8.72 -0.78
N ILE A 92 -12.99 -7.96 0.20
CA ILE A 92 -12.87 -8.30 1.62
C ILE A 92 -13.94 -9.38 1.90
N ALA A 93 -13.62 -10.42 2.67
CA ALA A 93 -14.61 -11.44 3.02
C ALA A 93 -15.85 -10.81 3.68
N GLU A 94 -17.03 -11.35 3.41
CA GLU A 94 -18.30 -10.77 3.89
C GLU A 94 -18.35 -10.68 5.42
N GLU A 95 -17.87 -11.73 6.10
CA GLU A 95 -17.76 -11.84 7.56
C GLU A 95 -16.67 -10.96 8.20
N SER A 96 -15.79 -10.33 7.40
CA SER A 96 -14.74 -9.48 7.96
C SER A 96 -15.36 -8.22 8.55
N LYS A 97 -14.93 -7.89 9.78
CA LYS A 97 -15.20 -6.58 10.37
C LYS A 97 -14.36 -5.52 9.69
N VAL A 98 -14.94 -4.36 9.44
CA VAL A 98 -14.29 -3.25 8.75
C VAL A 98 -14.21 -2.03 9.65
N ILE A 99 -12.98 -1.56 9.85
CA ILE A 99 -12.68 -0.25 10.43
C ILE A 99 -12.29 0.66 9.28
N GLN A 100 -13.00 1.77 9.06
CA GLN A 100 -12.71 2.70 7.96
C GLN A 100 -12.37 4.08 8.51
N ILE A 101 -11.24 4.62 8.07
CA ILE A 101 -10.79 5.98 8.35
C ILE A 101 -10.81 6.75 7.03
N ASP A 102 -11.60 7.81 6.97
CA ASP A 102 -11.63 8.72 5.83
C ASP A 102 -11.87 10.15 6.32
N ILE A 103 -11.31 11.13 5.61
CA ILE A 103 -11.53 12.54 5.93
C ILE A 103 -12.94 13.00 5.54
N HIS A 104 -13.57 12.29 4.60
CA HIS A 104 -14.90 12.62 4.11
C HIS A 104 -15.94 11.66 4.69
N GLY A 105 -16.72 12.11 5.67
CA GLY A 105 -17.71 11.27 6.38
C GLY A 105 -18.70 10.55 5.45
N ALA A 106 -19.05 11.14 4.30
CA ALA A 106 -19.96 10.53 3.32
C ALA A 106 -19.41 9.25 2.65
N GLU A 107 -18.09 9.01 2.70
CA GLU A 107 -17.47 7.79 2.18
C GLU A 107 -17.51 6.63 3.19
N LEU A 108 -17.75 6.92 4.47
CA LEU A 108 -17.82 5.91 5.53
C LEU A 108 -19.08 5.05 5.33
N GLY A 109 -18.89 3.76 5.09
CA GLY A 109 -20.02 2.86 4.89
C GLY A 109 -20.70 2.96 3.51
N HIS A 110 -20.20 3.80 2.59
CA HIS A 110 -20.91 4.14 1.35
C HIS A 110 -21.18 2.94 0.43
N ASN A 111 -20.16 2.11 0.20
CA ASN A 111 -20.26 0.93 -0.68
C ASN A 111 -20.32 -0.40 0.07
N ARG A 112 -19.93 -0.40 1.35
CA ARG A 112 -19.90 -1.58 2.23
C ARG A 112 -20.04 -1.10 3.67
N SER A 113 -20.92 -1.75 4.43
CA SER A 113 -21.11 -1.47 5.85
C SER A 113 -19.79 -1.55 6.62
N VAL A 114 -19.63 -0.66 7.59
CA VAL A 114 -18.47 -0.59 8.47
C VAL A 114 -18.88 -0.79 9.92
N ASP A 115 -18.06 -1.53 10.67
CA ASP A 115 -18.25 -1.73 12.10
C ASP A 115 -17.79 -0.52 12.91
N VAL A 116 -16.74 0.15 12.43
CA VAL A 116 -16.22 1.39 13.02
C VAL A 116 -15.83 2.35 11.90
N GLY A 117 -16.63 3.38 11.68
CA GLY A 117 -16.25 4.52 10.82
C GLY A 117 -15.61 5.63 11.66
N ILE A 118 -14.49 6.16 11.22
CA ILE A 118 -13.80 7.30 11.85
C ILE A 118 -13.64 8.38 10.80
N GLU A 119 -14.37 9.48 10.96
CA GLU A 119 -14.18 10.67 10.14
C GLU A 119 -13.01 11.48 10.70
N GLY A 120 -11.96 11.67 9.90
CA GLY A 120 -10.79 12.42 10.31
C GLY A 120 -9.61 12.31 9.37
N ASP A 121 -8.65 13.21 9.54
CA ASP A 121 -7.37 13.17 8.86
C ASP A 121 -6.59 11.89 9.25
N ALA A 122 -5.99 11.23 8.25
CA ALA A 122 -5.33 9.95 8.44
C ALA A 122 -4.17 10.03 9.42
N LYS A 123 -3.37 11.09 9.40
CA LYS A 123 -2.22 11.30 10.30
C LYS A 123 -2.68 11.38 11.75
N ILE A 124 -3.67 12.24 12.02
CA ILE A 124 -4.20 12.44 13.38
C ILE A 124 -4.82 11.14 13.92
N VAL A 125 -5.62 10.46 13.11
CA VAL A 125 -6.29 9.23 13.56
C VAL A 125 -5.28 8.10 13.79
N LEU A 126 -4.30 7.93 12.90
CA LEU A 126 -3.24 6.93 13.09
C LEU A 126 -2.42 7.21 14.34
N GLN A 127 -2.07 8.47 14.63
CA GLN A 127 -1.39 8.85 15.86
C GLN A 127 -2.21 8.46 17.10
N GLN A 128 -3.50 8.78 17.12
CA GLN A 128 -4.39 8.39 18.22
C GLN A 128 -4.48 6.86 18.38
N MET A 129 -4.45 6.12 17.28
CA MET A 129 -4.42 4.65 17.33
C MET A 129 -3.11 4.13 17.92
N ILE A 130 -1.96 4.73 17.58
CA ILE A 130 -0.65 4.39 18.15
C ILE A 130 -0.67 4.61 19.67
N ASP A 131 -1.10 5.80 20.13
CA ASP A 131 -1.17 6.13 21.56
C ASP A 131 -2.09 5.13 22.31
N GLN A 132 -3.17 4.70 21.66
CA GLN A 132 -4.10 3.72 22.21
C GLN A 132 -3.52 2.29 22.24
N VAL A 133 -2.77 1.89 21.21
CA VAL A 133 -2.04 0.61 21.12
C VAL A 133 -1.01 0.52 22.25
N GLU A 134 -0.26 1.60 22.47
CA GLU A 134 0.76 1.68 23.53
C GLU A 134 0.16 1.65 24.92
N SER A 135 -0.87 2.46 25.18
CA SER A 135 -1.52 2.53 26.49
C SER A 135 -2.26 1.25 26.90
N THR A 136 -2.60 0.39 25.95
CA THR A 136 -3.30 -0.89 26.24
C THR A 136 -2.40 -2.10 26.27
N GLY A 137 -1.11 -1.95 25.99
CA GLY A 137 -0.18 -3.07 25.91
C GLY A 137 -0.54 -4.05 24.80
N PHE A 138 -0.90 -3.54 23.63
CA PHE A 138 -1.28 -4.36 22.48
C PHE A 138 -0.23 -5.44 22.17
N GLU A 139 -0.63 -6.70 22.21
CA GLU A 139 0.25 -7.81 21.84
C GLU A 139 0.45 -7.85 20.31
N SER A 140 1.71 -7.75 19.89
CA SER A 140 2.08 -7.81 18.49
C SER A 140 1.60 -9.10 17.82
N LYS A 141 1.14 -8.98 16.57
CA LYS A 141 0.68 -10.09 15.73
C LYS A 141 1.80 -10.66 14.84
N ALA A 142 3.02 -10.12 14.92
CA ALA A 142 4.13 -10.48 14.03
C ALA A 142 4.50 -11.97 14.08
N GLU A 143 4.43 -12.58 15.27
CA GLU A 143 4.80 -13.98 15.50
C GLU A 143 3.58 -14.91 15.59
N THR A 144 2.59 -14.70 14.71
CA THR A 144 1.38 -15.52 14.67
C THR A 144 1.36 -16.47 13.48
N GLU A 145 0.63 -17.58 13.60
CA GLU A 145 0.35 -18.51 12.47
C GLU A 145 -0.23 -17.78 11.25
N TRP A 146 -0.94 -16.67 11.47
CA TRP A 146 -1.46 -15.85 10.39
C TRP A 146 -0.36 -15.26 9.53
N ILE A 147 0.64 -14.63 10.15
CA ILE A 147 1.78 -14.04 9.45
C ILE A 147 2.58 -15.12 8.72
N GLU A 148 2.82 -16.26 9.37
CA GLU A 148 3.56 -17.35 8.72
C GLU A 148 2.81 -17.87 7.50
N SER A 149 1.49 -18.07 7.59
CA SER A 149 0.68 -18.48 6.43
C SER A 149 0.71 -17.47 5.27
N LEU A 150 0.88 -16.18 5.55
CA LEU A 150 1.03 -15.15 4.53
C LEU A 150 2.43 -15.16 3.92
N ARG A 151 3.46 -15.37 4.75
CA ARG A 151 4.86 -15.48 4.32
C ARG A 151 5.04 -16.68 3.38
N GLU A 152 4.53 -17.84 3.76
CA GLU A 152 4.52 -19.05 2.94
C GLU A 152 3.77 -18.83 1.61
N ALA A 153 2.57 -18.24 1.66
CA ALA A 153 1.78 -17.96 0.47
C ALA A 153 2.46 -16.96 -0.48
N ASP A 154 3.16 -15.97 0.07
CA ASP A 154 3.94 -15.00 -0.71
C ASP A 154 5.13 -15.68 -1.40
N ALA A 155 5.92 -16.46 -0.65
CA ALA A 155 7.06 -17.20 -1.16
C ALA A 155 6.67 -18.22 -2.24
N ALA A 156 5.65 -19.04 -1.99
CA ALA A 156 5.15 -20.03 -2.94
C ALA A 156 4.66 -19.37 -4.24
N ARG A 157 4.05 -18.18 -4.16
CA ARG A 157 3.62 -17.45 -5.35
C ARG A 157 4.81 -16.89 -6.12
N ARG A 158 5.86 -16.39 -5.46
CA ARG A 158 7.09 -15.93 -6.13
C ARG A 158 7.79 -17.10 -6.84
N GLU A 159 7.93 -18.24 -6.18
CA GLU A 159 8.52 -19.45 -6.77
C GLU A 159 7.75 -19.91 -8.02
N ARG A 160 6.41 -19.96 -7.94
CA ARG A 160 5.57 -20.30 -9.10
C ARG A 160 5.74 -19.37 -10.29
N VAL A 161 6.12 -18.11 -10.05
CA VAL A 161 6.26 -17.07 -11.08
C VAL A 161 7.70 -16.99 -11.63
N ALA A 162 8.69 -17.49 -10.88
CA ALA A 162 10.10 -17.46 -11.25
C ALA A 162 10.44 -18.06 -12.64
N PRO A 163 9.80 -19.14 -13.12
CA PRO A 163 10.06 -19.65 -14.47
C PRO A 163 9.67 -18.64 -15.57
N LEU A 164 8.62 -17.85 -15.34
CA LEU A 164 8.18 -16.80 -16.29
C LEU A 164 9.09 -15.58 -16.24
N GLU A 165 9.58 -15.22 -15.05
CA GLU A 165 10.55 -14.13 -14.88
C GLU A 165 11.92 -14.48 -15.49
N ASN A 166 12.29 -15.76 -15.59
CA ASN A 166 13.55 -16.21 -16.17
C ASN A 166 13.42 -16.81 -17.58
N SER A 167 12.22 -16.71 -18.17
CA SER A 167 11.96 -17.26 -19.50
C SER A 167 12.86 -16.64 -20.57
N THR A 168 13.29 -17.45 -21.54
CA THR A 168 14.06 -17.05 -22.73
C THR A 168 13.22 -17.08 -24.02
N GLN A 169 11.90 -17.25 -23.87
CA GLN A 169 10.98 -17.37 -25.01
C GLN A 169 10.96 -16.12 -25.89
N ARG A 170 10.53 -16.29 -27.15
CA ARG A 170 10.32 -15.21 -28.12
C ARG A 170 8.90 -15.31 -28.67
N PRO A 171 8.07 -14.23 -28.60
CA PRO A 171 8.36 -12.89 -28.06
C PRO A 171 8.61 -12.87 -26.53
N ILE A 172 9.24 -11.82 -26.02
CA ILE A 172 9.63 -11.71 -24.59
C ILE A 172 8.37 -11.73 -23.70
N HIS A 173 8.41 -12.54 -22.64
CA HIS A 173 7.34 -12.54 -21.64
C HIS A 173 7.38 -11.24 -20.81
N PRO A 174 6.25 -10.55 -20.57
CA PRO A 174 6.24 -9.29 -19.84
C PRO A 174 6.87 -9.34 -18.43
N LEU A 175 6.69 -10.46 -17.71
CA LEU A 175 7.35 -10.66 -16.41
C LEU A 175 8.89 -10.72 -16.51
N ARG A 176 9.43 -11.25 -17.61
CA ARG A 176 10.88 -11.22 -17.85
C ARG A 176 11.36 -9.79 -18.04
N LEU A 177 10.65 -8.99 -18.84
CA LEU A 177 10.93 -7.56 -19.00
C LEU A 177 10.87 -6.82 -17.66
N CYS A 178 9.84 -7.04 -16.85
CA CYS A 178 9.74 -6.41 -15.53
C CYS A 178 10.89 -6.82 -14.60
N LYS A 179 11.30 -8.10 -14.59
CA LYS A 179 12.46 -8.54 -13.82
C LYS A 179 13.74 -7.81 -14.26
N ASP A 180 14.02 -7.79 -15.56
CA ASP A 180 15.24 -7.17 -16.07
C ASP A 180 15.27 -5.64 -15.75
N LEU A 181 14.11 -4.96 -15.79
CA LEU A 181 14.00 -3.55 -15.37
C LEU A 181 14.19 -3.36 -13.86
N ARG A 182 13.61 -4.26 -13.05
CA ARG A 182 13.74 -4.23 -11.59
C ARG A 182 15.18 -4.42 -11.14
N ASP A 183 15.95 -5.24 -11.84
CA ASP A 183 17.34 -5.55 -11.48
C ASP A 183 18.30 -4.38 -11.79
N VAL A 184 17.89 -3.40 -12.61
CA VAL A 184 18.70 -2.22 -12.98
C VAL A 184 18.15 -0.89 -12.44
N MET A 185 16.92 -0.86 -11.93
CA MET A 185 16.33 0.38 -11.41
C MET A 185 16.91 0.76 -10.05
N ASP A 186 17.10 2.05 -9.82
CA ASP A 186 17.43 2.57 -8.49
C ASP A 186 16.29 2.28 -7.51
N ARG A 187 16.63 2.10 -6.23
CA ARG A 187 15.65 1.84 -5.17
C ARG A 187 14.63 2.98 -5.03
N ASP A 188 15.04 4.22 -5.27
CA ASP A 188 14.20 5.41 -5.24
C ASP A 188 13.70 5.82 -6.65
N ALA A 189 13.78 4.93 -7.65
CA ALA A 189 13.26 5.23 -8.96
C ALA A 189 11.74 5.46 -8.94
N ILE A 190 11.29 6.47 -9.68
CA ILE A 190 9.87 6.75 -9.89
C ILE A 190 9.37 5.85 -11.02
N LEU A 191 8.49 4.93 -10.67
CA LEU A 191 7.90 3.98 -11.61
C LEU A 191 6.58 4.52 -12.14
N THR A 192 6.56 4.87 -13.42
CA THR A 192 5.31 5.12 -14.16
C THR A 192 4.95 3.91 -15.00
N VAL A 193 3.74 3.40 -14.84
CA VAL A 193 3.23 2.29 -15.65
C VAL A 193 1.89 2.66 -16.25
N ASP A 194 1.76 2.45 -17.55
CA ASP A 194 0.56 2.74 -18.33
C ASP A 194 0.32 1.63 -19.36
N GLY A 195 -0.93 1.50 -19.81
CA GLY A 195 -1.40 0.42 -20.66
C GLY A 195 -2.30 -0.58 -19.93
N ASN A 196 -2.61 -1.69 -20.61
CA ASN A 196 -3.51 -2.73 -20.07
C ASN A 196 -2.73 -3.89 -19.45
N GLU A 197 -2.16 -4.76 -20.28
CA GLU A 197 -1.47 -5.97 -19.78
C GLU A 197 -0.19 -5.64 -19.00
N ILE A 198 0.65 -4.75 -19.55
CA ILE A 198 1.90 -4.36 -18.88
C ILE A 198 1.65 -3.67 -17.54
N LEU A 199 0.52 -2.96 -17.40
CA LEU A 199 0.10 -2.40 -16.12
C LEU A 199 -0.21 -3.49 -15.09
N HIS A 200 -0.84 -4.59 -15.51
CA HIS A 200 -1.06 -5.74 -14.63
C HIS A 200 0.27 -6.39 -14.21
N PHE A 201 1.15 -6.69 -15.17
CA PHE A 201 2.45 -7.32 -14.88
C PHE A 201 3.35 -6.41 -14.03
N GLY A 202 3.42 -5.12 -14.33
CA GLY A 202 4.16 -4.13 -13.54
C GLY A 202 3.57 -3.92 -12.15
N ARG A 203 2.24 -3.97 -12.00
CA ARG A 203 1.55 -3.98 -10.68
C ARG A 203 1.85 -5.23 -9.87
N GLN A 204 2.11 -6.35 -10.51
CA GLN A 204 2.42 -7.59 -9.80
C GLN A 204 3.91 -7.67 -9.40
N SER A 205 4.83 -7.33 -10.31
CA SER A 205 6.24 -7.75 -10.23
C SER A 205 7.23 -6.62 -9.93
N MET A 206 6.86 -5.35 -10.15
CA MET A 206 7.76 -4.22 -9.91
C MET A 206 7.54 -3.66 -8.49
N PRO A 207 8.55 -3.67 -7.62
CA PRO A 207 8.44 -3.14 -6.27
C PRO A 207 8.46 -1.61 -6.25
N THR A 208 8.06 -1.02 -5.11
CA THR A 208 8.21 0.41 -4.84
C THR A 208 8.54 0.60 -3.36
N TYR A 209 9.52 1.45 -3.07
CA TYR A 209 10.09 1.57 -1.73
C TYR A 209 9.87 2.94 -1.08
N VAL A 210 9.44 3.93 -1.85
CA VAL A 210 9.32 5.33 -1.42
C VAL A 210 7.90 5.85 -1.68
N PRO A 211 7.28 6.59 -0.75
CA PRO A 211 5.96 7.16 -0.93
C PRO A 211 5.89 8.07 -2.17
N GLY A 212 4.87 7.89 -3.02
CA GLY A 212 4.68 8.73 -4.21
C GLY A 212 5.52 8.33 -5.43
N HIS A 213 6.34 7.30 -5.35
CA HIS A 213 7.17 6.82 -6.47
C HIS A 213 6.43 5.83 -7.39
N ARG A 214 5.11 5.70 -7.22
CA ARG A 214 4.24 4.81 -7.98
C ARG A 214 3.19 5.61 -8.73
N LEU A 215 3.37 5.76 -10.03
CA LEU A 215 2.47 6.55 -10.88
C LEU A 215 1.77 5.62 -11.88
N ASN A 216 0.44 5.71 -11.95
CA ASN A 216 -0.38 5.01 -12.93
C ASN A 216 -1.70 5.75 -13.14
N SER A 217 -2.53 5.24 -14.04
CA SER A 217 -3.82 5.79 -14.47
C SER A 217 -4.89 5.91 -13.36
N GLY A 218 -4.62 5.37 -12.16
CA GLY A 218 -5.45 5.57 -10.99
C GLY A 218 -6.89 5.04 -11.16
N PRO A 219 -7.87 5.67 -10.49
CA PRO A 219 -9.26 5.25 -10.58
C PRO A 219 -9.91 5.48 -11.94
N SER A 220 -9.34 6.37 -12.77
CA SER A 220 -9.89 6.69 -14.09
C SER A 220 -9.55 5.64 -15.16
N GLY A 221 -8.45 4.92 -14.99
CA GLY A 221 -7.96 3.97 -16.00
C GLY A 221 -7.58 4.61 -17.33
N CYS A 222 -7.42 5.94 -17.39
CA CYS A 222 -7.05 6.65 -18.62
C CYS A 222 -5.69 6.17 -19.17
N MET A 223 -5.66 5.85 -20.46
CA MET A 223 -4.43 5.53 -21.19
C MET A 223 -3.77 6.82 -21.69
N GLY A 224 -2.44 6.82 -21.80
CA GLY A 224 -1.63 7.95 -22.24
C GLY A 224 -1.02 8.78 -21.09
N VAL A 225 -1.28 8.40 -19.83
CA VAL A 225 -0.67 9.05 -18.66
C VAL A 225 0.82 8.70 -18.51
N GLY A 226 1.29 7.63 -19.15
CA GLY A 226 2.66 7.12 -19.00
C GLY A 226 3.76 8.10 -19.41
N PHE A 227 3.48 8.95 -20.40
CA PHE A 227 4.45 9.91 -20.93
C PHE A 227 4.50 11.25 -20.17
N PRO A 228 3.37 11.94 -19.88
CA PRO A 228 3.42 13.23 -19.18
C PRO A 228 3.69 13.10 -17.68
N THR A 229 3.22 12.04 -17.03
CA THR A 229 3.27 11.90 -15.56
C THR A 229 4.69 11.85 -14.97
N PRO A 230 5.70 11.14 -15.54
CA PRO A 230 7.05 11.11 -14.97
C PRO A 230 7.83 12.41 -15.17
N LEU A 231 7.44 13.24 -16.14
CA LEU A 231 8.09 14.54 -16.35
C LEU A 231 7.88 15.42 -15.12
N VAL A 232 6.66 15.51 -14.61
CA VAL A 232 6.30 16.45 -13.52
C VAL A 232 7.15 16.25 -12.25
N PRO A 233 7.28 15.04 -11.67
CA PRO A 233 8.17 14.82 -10.52
C PRO A 233 9.65 15.07 -10.84
N ARG A 234 10.10 14.75 -12.06
CA ARG A 234 11.49 15.00 -12.46
C ARG A 234 11.78 16.50 -12.51
N TRP A 235 10.87 17.29 -13.06
CA TRP A 235 10.95 18.75 -13.07
C TRP A 235 10.89 19.33 -11.65
N LEU A 236 9.97 18.86 -10.80
CA LEU A 236 9.88 19.29 -9.40
C LEU A 236 11.13 18.92 -8.58
N ASN A 237 11.69 17.72 -8.78
CA ASN A 237 12.94 17.31 -8.13
C ASN A 237 14.13 18.12 -8.62
N LEU A 238 14.19 18.47 -9.92
CA LEU A 238 15.23 19.36 -10.45
C LEU A 238 15.10 20.77 -9.87
N ILE A 239 13.89 21.32 -9.79
CA ILE A 239 13.61 22.61 -9.17
C ILE A 239 13.99 22.61 -7.69
N ASN A 240 13.62 21.57 -6.94
CA ASN A 240 13.96 21.44 -5.51
C ASN A 240 15.48 21.28 -5.29
N LYS A 241 16.17 20.51 -6.14
CA LYS A 241 17.64 20.39 -6.08
C LYS A 241 18.32 21.72 -6.40
N TRP A 242 17.84 22.43 -7.43
CA TRP A 242 18.32 23.76 -7.80
C TRP A 242 18.09 24.78 -6.68
N TYR A 243 16.90 24.81 -6.07
CA TYR A 243 16.59 25.70 -4.95
C TYR A 243 17.49 25.44 -3.73
N ARG A 244 17.70 24.17 -3.35
CA ARG A 244 18.63 23.81 -2.26
C ARG A 244 20.09 24.16 -2.57
N SER A 245 20.49 24.12 -3.84
CA SER A 245 21.83 24.58 -4.26
C SER A 245 21.99 26.11 -4.20
N MET A 246 20.89 26.87 -4.24
CA MET A 246 20.91 28.32 -4.06
C MET A 246 20.99 28.72 -2.58
N GLU A 247 20.38 27.97 -1.66
CA GLU A 247 20.51 28.22 -0.21
C GLU A 247 21.92 27.97 0.33
N THR A 248 22.74 27.17 -0.37
CA THR A 248 24.15 26.94 -0.03
C THR A 248 25.09 28.06 -0.55
N VAL A 249 24.60 28.93 -1.43
CA VAL A 249 25.31 30.15 -1.84
C VAL A 249 24.99 31.24 -0.82
N ARG A 250 25.80 31.33 0.24
CA ARG A 250 25.87 32.56 1.03
C ARG A 250 26.29 33.68 0.07
N TRP A 251 25.41 34.64 -0.15
CA TRP A 251 25.79 35.93 -0.72
C TRP A 251 26.87 36.51 0.21
N VAL A 252 28.11 36.55 -0.29
CA VAL A 252 29.23 37.25 0.35
C VAL A 252 29.09 38.74 0.07
#